data_AF-A0A968HPG3-F1
#
_entry.id   AF-A0A968HPG3-F1
#
_cell.length_a   1.000
_cell.length_b   1.000
_cell.length_c   1.000
_cell.angle_alpha   90.00
_cell.angle_beta   90.00
_cell.angle_gamma   90.00
#
_symmetry.space_group_name_H-M   'P 1'
#
loop_
_entity.id
_entity.type
_entity.pdbx_description
1 polymer ?
#
loop_
_entity_poly.entity_id
_entity_poly.type
_entity_poly.pdbx_seq_one_letter_code
_entity_poly.pdbx_strand_id
1 'polypeptide(L)' 'MYAIISLLVVVTLSLIITRIATIALMHTGLSRPVSQFQARSAFTGAGFTTQETEHVVNHPVRRRIIRTLMLLGNAGLVTA' A
#
# COMPACT_ATOMS: atom_id res chain seq x y z
N MET A 1 12.36 -0.91 -25.96
CA MET A 1 10.92 -1.32 -25.95
C MET A 1 10.60 -2.15 -24.70
N TYR A 2 11.31 -3.25 -24.41
CA TYR A 2 11.06 -4.08 -23.22
C TYR A 2 11.08 -3.33 -21.88
N ALA A 3 12.02 -2.40 -21.68
CA ALA A 3 12.09 -1.61 -20.44
C ALA A 3 10.84 -0.74 -20.20
N ILE A 4 10.30 -0.12 -21.26
CA ILE A 4 9.08 0.70 -21.18
C ILE A 4 7.87 -0.18 -20.86
N ILE A 5 7.76 -1.33 -21.52
CA ILE A 5 6.67 -2.28 -21.27
C ILE A 5 6.74 -2.79 -19.82
N SER A 6 7.93 -3.18 -19.34
CA SER A 6 8.14 -3.62 -17.95
C SER A 6 7.74 -2.53 -16.95
N LEU A 7 8.18 -1.29 -17.17
CA LEU A 7 7.82 -0.16 -16.33
C LEU A 7 6.29 0.04 -16.27
N LEU A 8 5.62 0.03 -17.43
CA LEU A 8 4.16 0.19 -17.49
C LEU A 8 3.46 -0.93 -16.72
N VAL A 9 3.92 -2.18 -16.86
CA VAL A 9 3.37 -3.32 -16.11
C VAL A 9 3.54 -3.13 -14.61
N VAL A 10 4.73 -2.77 -14.14
CA VAL A 10 5.01 -2.54 -12.72
C VAL A 10 4.16 -1.40 -12.16
N VAL A 11 4.04 -0.28 -12.88
CA VAL A 11 3.23 0.86 -12.47
C VAL A 11 1.74 0.49 -12.42
N THR A 12 1.21 -0.17 -13.45
CA THR A 12 -0.19 -0.61 -13.49
C THR A 12 -0.49 -1.58 -12.35
N LEU A 13 0.38 -2.57 -12.10
CA LEU A 13 0.20 -3.53 -11.01
C LEU A 13 0.23 -2.83 -9.64
N SER A 14 1.17 -1.90 -9.44
CA SER A 14 1.28 -1.09 -8.23
C SER A 14 0.02 -0.27 -7.96
N LEU A 15 -0.56 0.34 -9.01
CA LEU A 15 -1.82 1.08 -8.92
C LEU A 15 -3.01 0.18 -8.56
N ILE A 16 -3.06 -1.05 -9.07
CA ILE A 16 -4.10 -2.02 -8.74
C ILE A 16 -3.97 -2.48 -7.28
N ILE A 17 -2.77 -2.87 -6.85
CA ILE A 17 -2.51 -3.32 -5.47
C ILE A 17 -2.90 -2.23 -4.46
N THR A 18 -2.44 -1.00 -4.66
CA THR A 18 -2.75 0.13 -3.77
C THR A 18 -4.25 0.45 -3.76
N ARG A 19 -4.96 0.27 -4.88
CA ARG A 19 -6.41 0.50 -4.95
C ARG A 19 -7.21 -0.58 -4.21
N ILE A 20 -6.83 -1.85 -4.33
CA ILE A 20 -7.45 -2.94 -3.57
C ILE A 20 -7.24 -2.73 -2.07
N ALA A 21 -6.01 -2.40 -1.66
CA ALA A 21 -5.72 -2.10 -0.26
C ALA A 21 -6.48 -0.90 0.28
N THR A 22 -6.64 0.16 -0.51
CA THR A 22 -7.47 1.31 -0.14
C THR A 22 -8.89 0.87 0.20
N ILE A 23 -9.51 0.03 -0.64
CA ILE A 23 -10.86 -0.49 -0.41
C ILE A 23 -10.90 -1.34 0.86
N ALA A 24 -9.94 -2.24 1.03
CA ALA A 24 -9.83 -3.08 2.23
C ALA A 24 -9.69 -2.24 3.52
N LEU A 25 -8.89 -1.17 3.50
CA LEU A 25 -8.74 -0.25 4.62
C LEU A 25 -10.02 0.55 4.90
N MET A 26 -10.75 0.99 3.87
CA MET A 26 -12.05 1.65 4.05
C MET A 26 -13.06 0.74 4.75
N HIS A 27 -13.06 -0.57 4.45
CA HIS A 27 -13.93 -1.54 5.14
C HIS A 27 -13.62 -1.71 6.62
N THR A 28 -12.45 -1.25 7.09
CA THR A 28 -12.12 -1.21 8.52
C THR A 28 -12.60 0.06 9.22
N GLY A 29 -13.31 0.96 8.51
CA GLY A 29 -13.84 2.22 9.06
C GLY A 29 -12.92 3.43 8.89
N LEU A 30 -11.86 3.33 8.08
CA LEU A 30 -11.04 4.50 7.71
C LEU A 30 -11.74 5.33 6.64
N SER A 31 -11.57 6.65 6.72
CA SER A 31 -12.04 7.53 5.64
C SER A 31 -11.28 7.23 4.34
N ARG A 32 -11.90 7.53 3.20
CA ARG A 32 -11.30 7.31 1.88
C ARG A 32 -9.95 8.04 1.70
N PRO A 33 -9.79 9.32 2.11
CA PRO A 33 -8.50 10.01 1.99
C PRO A 33 -7.40 9.34 2.81
N VAL A 34 -7.71 8.95 4.06
CA VAL A 34 -6.76 8.27 4.94
C VAL A 34 -6.39 6.89 4.39
N SER A 35 -7.36 6.11 3.93
CA SER A 35 -7.13 4.79 3.34
C SER A 35 -6.24 4.85 2.09
N GLN A 36 -6.43 5.86 1.24
CA GLN A 36 -5.62 6.05 0.03
C GLN A 36 -4.19 6.42 0.36
N PHE A 37 -4.01 7.37 1.27
CA PHE A 37 -2.69 7.78 1.72
C PHE A 37 -1.98 6.61 2.40
N GLN A 38 -2.67 5.90 3.29
CA GLN A 38 -2.10 4.79 4.03
C GLN A 38 -1.67 3.62 3.12
N ALA A 39 -2.52 3.25 2.16
CA ALA A 39 -2.19 2.20 1.21
C ALA A 39 -0.97 2.54 0.34
N ARG A 40 -0.87 3.80 -0.12
CA ARG A 40 0.26 4.26 -0.95
C ARG A 40 1.55 4.31 -0.16
N SER A 41 1.55 4.95 1.01
CA SER A 41 2.77 5.10 1.82
C SER A 41 3.27 3.75 2.36
N ALA A 42 2.37 2.80 2.67
CA ALA A 42 2.77 1.43 2.99
C ALA A 42 3.42 0.72 1.80
N PHE A 43 2.83 0.84 0.61
CA PHE A 43 3.33 0.18 -0.59
C PHE A 43 4.65 0.78 -1.09
N THR A 44 4.86 2.09 -0.95
CA THR A 44 6.14 2.71 -1.37
C THR A 44 7.22 2.67 -0.30
N GLY A 45 6.90 2.23 0.93
CA GLY A 45 7.84 2.26 2.05
C GLY A 45 8.12 3.66 2.60
N ALA A 46 7.34 4.68 2.21
CA ALA A 46 7.52 6.06 2.67
C ALA A 46 7.25 6.23 4.18
N GLY A 47 6.42 5.37 4.77
CA GLY A 47 6.09 5.38 6.19
C GLY A 47 4.93 6.31 6.57
N PHE A 48 4.75 6.48 7.87
CA PHE A 48 3.63 7.21 8.47
C PHE A 48 4.11 8.16 9.57
N THR A 49 3.28 9.13 9.93
CA THR A 49 3.43 9.83 11.20
C THR A 49 3.06 8.89 12.36
N THR A 50 3.50 9.21 13.58
CA THR A 50 3.20 8.41 14.77
C THR A 50 1.70 8.29 15.03
N GLN A 51 0.94 9.39 14.90
CA GLN A 51 -0.52 9.39 15.08
C GLN A 51 -1.23 8.50 14.05
N GLU A 52 -0.84 8.57 12.77
CA GLU A 52 -1.41 7.69 11.72
C GLU A 52 -1.10 6.22 11.99
N THR A 53 0.11 5.94 12.50
CA THR A 53 0.52 4.58 12.86
C THR A 53 -0.35 4.01 13.98
N GLU A 54 -0.68 4.79 15.01
CA GLU A 54 -1.57 4.38 16.09
C GLU A 54 -2.93 3.91 15.56
N HIS A 55 -3.52 4.67 14.62
CA HIS A 55 -4.78 4.30 13.97
C HIS A 55 -4.70 3.00 13.16
N VAL A 56 -3.51 2.62 12.68
CA VAL A 56 -3.27 1.36 11.95
C VAL A 56 -3.03 0.20 12.91
N VAL A 57 -2.13 0.35 13.88
CA VAL A 57 -1.65 -0.76 14.74
C VAL A 57 -2.70 -1.21 15.75
N ASN A 58 -3.59 -0.30 16.16
CA ASN A 58 -4.68 -0.58 17.10
C ASN A 58 -5.79 -1.47 16.50
N HIS A 59 -5.81 -1.67 15.18
CA HIS A 59 -6.78 -2.56 14.53
C HIS A 59 -6.07 -3.75 13.87
N PRO A 60 -6.33 -5.00 14.30
CA PRO A 60 -5.55 -6.17 13.85
C PRO A 60 -5.62 -6.39 12.33
N VAL A 61 -6.78 -6.12 11.71
CA VAL A 61 -6.95 -6.23 10.25
C VAL A 61 -6.16 -5.16 9.49
N ARG A 62 -6.19 -3.89 9.92
CA ARG A 62 -5.42 -2.80 9.29
C ARG A 62 -3.92 -3.11 9.33
N ARG A 63 -3.43 -3.55 10.50
CA ARG A 63 -2.04 -3.99 10.68
C ARG A 63 -1.64 -5.10 9.71
N ARG A 64 -2.51 -6.07 9.46
CA ARG A 64 -2.24 -7.17 8.51
C ARG A 64 -2.16 -6.66 7.06
N ILE A 65 -3.11 -5.81 6.65
CA ILE A 65 -3.12 -5.19 5.31
C ILE A 65 -1.83 -4.40 5.06
N ILE A 66 -1.47 -3.54 6.02
CA ILE A 66 -0.29 -2.67 5.92
C ILE A 66 1.01 -3.48 5.88
N ARG A 67 1.13 -4.53 6.70
CA ARG A 67 2.31 -5.43 6.66
C ARG A 67 2.45 -6.11 5.30
N THR A 68 1.35 -6.58 4.71
CA THR A 68 1.37 -7.19 3.37
C THR A 68 1.78 -6.16 2.31
N LEU A 69 1.27 -4.93 2.37
CA LEU A 69 1.64 -3.86 1.44
C LEU A 69 3.12 -3.51 1.52
N MET A 70 3.69 -3.40 2.73
CA MET A 70 5.12 -3.13 2.91
C MET A 70 5.99 -4.23 2.30
N LEU A 71 5.57 -5.49 2.42
CA LEU A 71 6.29 -6.62 1.83
C LEU A 71 6.18 -6.61 0.30
N LEU A 72 4.98 -6.39 -0.25
CA LEU A 72 4.74 -6.33 -1.69
C LEU A 72 5.45 -5.14 -2.35
N GLY A 73 5.47 -3.99 -1.68
CA GLY A 73 6.17 -2.80 -2.11
C GLY A 73 7.66 -3.01 -2.34
N ASN A 74 8.30 -3.70 -1.40
CA ASN A 74 9.72 -4.04 -1.51
C ASN A 74 9.98 -5.22 -2.47
N ALA A 75 9.04 -6.15 -2.62
CA ALA A 75 9.20 -7.28 -3.54
C ALA A 75 9.41 -6.84 -4.99
N GLY A 76 8.74 -5.76 -5.44
CA GLY A 76 8.93 -5.20 -6.78
C GLY A 76 10.32 -4.58 -7.03
N LEU A 77 11.06 -4.21 -5.98
CA LEU A 77 12.43 -3.68 -6.08
C LEU A 77 13.49 -4.78 -6.15
N VAL A 78 13.21 -5.98 -5.62
CA VAL A 78 14.18 -7.09 -5.55
C VAL A 78 14.19 -7.94 -6.82
N THR A 79 13.13 -7.89 -7.63
CA THR A 79 12.98 -8.71 -8.84
C THR A 79 13.27 -7.98 -10.16
N ALA A 80 13.59 -6.69 -10.11
CA ALA A 80 13.81 -5.83 -11.28
C ALA A 80 15.29 -5.73 -11.68
#